data_AF-A0A3N5X9F9-F1
#
_entry.id   AF-A0A3N5X9F9-F1
#
_cell.length_a   1.000
_cell.length_b   1.000
_cell.length_c   1.000
_cell.angle_alpha   90.00
_cell.angle_beta   90.00
_cell.angle_gamma   90.00
#
_symmetry.space_group_name_H-M   'P 1'
#
loop_
_entity.id
_entity.type
_entity.pdbx_description
1 polymer ?
#
loop_
_entity_poly.entity_id
_entity_poly.type
_entity_poly.pdbx_seq_one_letter_code
_entity_poly.pdbx_strand_id
1 'polypeptide(L)'
;MDQTVDPRLKDAMTEHLKECGTCSKLIQEVEHLRRQLNEIPQVSVPPGLVQRILERTSGAAPKRSLWADMVLPTIRPFLTQRYAFGTLIMLVFFALMVSMFGPTFSTMGYSDLSPSNVAENADRFTDQIRKKWAQVKTYQAKVAGEAKLMKEDVYGRIDYYLINLLFKSYSQSVQKEEQKKQQETKGQPATKPATAP
;
A
#
# COMPACT_ATOMS: atom_id res chain seq x y z
N MET A 1 43.39 29.35 12.31
CA MET A 1 43.26 28.09 13.07
C MET A 1 41.81 27.69 13.06
N ASP A 2 41.52 26.42 12.77
CA ASP A 2 40.16 25.94 12.62
C ASP A 2 39.39 26.09 13.93
N GLN A 3 38.11 26.47 13.83
CA GLN A 3 37.24 26.70 14.98
C GLN A 3 36.89 25.42 15.74
N THR A 4 37.41 24.27 15.32
CA THR A 4 37.14 22.93 15.85
C THR A 4 38.01 22.52 17.03
N VAL A 5 39.01 23.32 17.42
CA VAL A 5 39.88 22.99 18.57
C VAL A 5 39.24 23.48 19.89
N ASP A 6 39.21 22.60 20.90
CA ASP A 6 38.74 22.85 22.27
C ASP A 6 39.39 24.13 22.86
N PRO A 7 38.63 25.06 23.46
CA PRO A 7 39.16 26.27 24.07
C PRO A 7 40.28 26.01 25.09
N ARG A 8 40.18 24.94 25.90
CA ARG A 8 41.20 24.64 26.92
C ARG A 8 42.56 24.30 26.31
N LEU A 9 42.53 23.59 25.18
CA LEU A 9 43.74 23.22 24.45
C LEU A 9 44.37 24.44 23.75
N LYS A 10 43.54 25.37 23.28
CA LYS A 10 44.04 26.64 22.70
C LYS A 10 44.81 27.44 23.73
N ASP A 11 44.28 27.59 24.94
CA ASP A 11 44.92 28.37 26.00
C ASP A 11 46.29 27.79 26.36
N ALA A 12 46.36 26.47 26.61
CA ALA A 12 47.62 25.77 26.89
C ALA A 12 48.64 25.89 25.75
N MET A 13 48.18 25.84 24.49
CA MET A 13 49.05 26.02 23.32
C MET A 13 49.59 27.46 23.26
N THR A 14 48.75 28.48 23.52
CA THR A 14 49.21 29.88 23.52
C THR A 14 50.20 30.18 24.62
N GLU A 15 50.10 29.51 25.77
CA GLU A 15 51.07 29.60 26.86
C GLU A 15 52.42 29.01 26.42
N HIS A 16 52.41 27.79 25.88
CA HIS A 16 53.63 27.14 25.39
C HIS A 16 54.34 27.93 24.27
N LEU A 17 53.57 28.58 23.38
CA LEU A 17 54.13 29.39 22.29
C LEU A 17 54.83 30.67 22.76
N LYS A 18 54.51 31.16 23.96
CA LYS A 18 55.23 32.29 24.57
C LYS A 18 56.58 31.86 25.13
N GLU A 19 56.68 30.62 25.61
CA GLU A 19 57.89 30.08 26.25
C GLU A 19 58.85 29.46 25.24
N CYS A 20 58.35 28.82 24.18
CA CYS A 20 59.16 28.09 23.20
C CYS A 20 59.26 28.84 21.86
N GLY A 21 60.42 29.47 21.62
CA GLY A 21 60.70 30.20 20.37
C GLY A 21 60.72 29.33 19.10
N THR A 22 61.07 28.04 19.22
CA THR A 22 61.05 27.11 18.07
C THR A 22 59.63 26.84 17.60
N CYS A 23 58.70 26.64 18.54
CA CYS A 23 57.30 26.37 18.23
C CYS A 23 56.60 27.61 17.66
N SER A 24 56.93 28.81 18.14
CA SER A 24 56.37 30.04 17.58
C SER A 24 56.82 30.28 16.14
N LYS A 25 58.09 30.04 15.83
CA LYS A 25 58.62 30.12 14.46
C LYS A 25 57.93 29.12 13.52
N LEU A 26 57.76 27.87 13.95
CA LEU A 26 57.07 26.85 13.17
C LEU A 26 55.62 27.25 12.84
N ILE A 27 54.90 27.82 13.81
CA ILE A 27 53.53 28.30 13.57
C ILE A 27 53.51 29.46 12.58
N GLN A 28 54.46 30.40 12.67
CA GLN A 28 54.56 31.49 11.70
C GLN A 28 54.83 30.97 10.28
N GLU A 29 55.67 29.95 10.12
CA GLU A 29 55.93 29.30 8.82
C GLU A 29 54.67 28.62 8.27
N VAL A 30 53.93 27.90 9.11
CA VAL A 30 52.65 27.26 8.73
C VAL A 30 51.61 28.31 8.35
N GLU A 31 51.50 29.39 9.10
CA GLU A 31 50.60 30.50 8.77
C GLU A 31 50.98 31.18 7.46
N HIS A 32 52.28 31.34 7.19
CA HIS A 32 52.77 31.89 5.93
C HIS A 32 52.41 30.99 4.75
N LEU A 33 52.66 29.68 4.85
CA LEU A 33 52.27 28.68 3.84
C LEU A 33 50.75 28.69 3.61
N ARG A 34 49.96 28.80 4.67
CA ARG A 34 48.49 28.89 4.56
C ARG A 34 48.05 30.13 3.79
N ARG A 35 48.70 31.28 4.00
CA ARG A 35 48.40 32.50 3.23
C ARG A 35 48.75 32.31 1.75
N GLN A 36 49.92 31.75 1.45
CA GLN A 36 50.33 31.44 0.08
C GLN A 36 49.35 30.47 -0.61
N LEU A 37 48.87 29.45 0.10
CA LEU A 37 47.85 28.53 -0.41
C LEU A 37 46.50 29.21 -0.65
N ASN A 38 46.10 30.16 0.21
CA ASN A 38 44.87 30.93 0.03
C ASN A 38 44.96 31.96 -1.11
N GLU A 39 46.18 32.36 -1.49
CA GLU A 39 46.42 33.22 -2.65
C GLU A 39 46.35 32.45 -3.98
N ILE A 40 46.32 31.11 -3.94
CA ILE A 40 46.14 30.30 -5.15
C ILE A 40 44.74 30.61 -5.71
N PRO A 41 44.64 31.05 -6.98
CA PRO A 41 43.35 31.36 -7.57
C PRO A 41 42.50 30.10 -7.62
N GLN A 42 41.21 30.24 -7.26
CA GLN A 42 40.25 29.15 -7.40
C GLN A 42 40.16 28.77 -8.87
N VAL A 43 40.60 27.56 -9.20
CA VAL A 43 40.53 27.04 -10.57
C VAL A 43 39.07 26.81 -10.89
N SER A 44 38.56 27.56 -11.87
CA SER A 44 37.22 27.32 -12.39
C SER A 44 37.18 25.96 -13.06
N VAL A 45 36.16 25.17 -12.71
CA VAL A 45 35.95 23.87 -13.34
C VAL A 45 35.63 24.12 -14.82
N PRO A 46 36.42 23.58 -15.77
CA PRO A 46 36.17 23.83 -17.18
C PRO A 46 34.81 23.25 -17.57
N PRO A 47 34.04 23.95 -18.42
CA PRO A 47 32.73 23.48 -18.84
C PRO A 47 32.87 22.09 -19.51
N GLY A 48 32.08 21.13 -19.05
CA GLY A 48 32.11 19.76 -19.55
C GLY A 48 33.16 18.83 -18.94
N LEU A 49 33.91 19.26 -17.90
CA LEU A 49 34.87 18.37 -17.19
C LEU A 49 34.17 17.08 -16.71
N VAL A 50 32.99 17.23 -16.10
CA VAL A 50 32.19 16.10 -15.60
C VAL A 50 31.85 15.14 -16.72
N GLN A 51 31.45 15.67 -17.88
CA GLN A 51 31.07 14.85 -19.03
C GLN A 51 32.28 14.10 -19.61
N ARG A 52 33.44 14.74 -19.71
CA ARG A 52 34.70 14.08 -20.12
C ARG A 52 35.15 13.03 -19.11
N ILE A 53 35.00 13.28 -17.81
CA ILE A 53 35.29 12.29 -16.77
C ILE A 53 34.37 11.09 -16.95
N LEU A 54 33.06 11.31 -17.09
CA LEU A 54 32.07 10.25 -17.28
C LEU A 54 32.32 9.43 -18.55
N GLU A 55 32.62 10.09 -19.68
CA GLU A 55 32.96 9.41 -20.93
C GLU A 55 34.20 8.50 -20.76
N ARG A 56 35.18 8.93 -19.97
CA ARG A 56 36.45 8.22 -19.80
C ARG A 56 36.43 7.14 -18.71
N THR A 57 35.60 7.29 -17.68
CA THR A 57 35.52 6.35 -16.55
C THR A 57 34.36 5.36 -16.67
N SER A 58 33.20 5.81 -17.18
CA SER A 58 31.98 4.99 -17.28
C SER A 58 31.66 4.55 -18.71
N GLY A 59 32.45 4.98 -19.70
CA GLY A 59 32.16 4.80 -21.12
C GLY A 59 31.11 5.80 -21.62
N ALA A 60 31.03 5.97 -22.94
CA ALA A 60 30.05 6.86 -23.54
C ALA A 60 28.63 6.47 -23.09
N ALA A 61 27.93 7.41 -22.44
CA ALA A 61 26.53 7.21 -22.07
C ALA A 61 25.77 6.81 -23.35
N PRO A 62 25.14 5.61 -23.39
CA PRO A 62 24.46 5.15 -24.58
C PRO A 62 23.42 6.21 -24.96
N LYS A 63 23.44 6.67 -26.22
CA LYS A 63 22.49 7.63 -26.78
C LYS A 63 21.09 7.20 -26.33
N ARG A 64 20.49 7.94 -25.38
CA ARG A 64 19.12 7.68 -24.94
C ARG A 64 18.24 7.83 -26.17
N SER A 65 17.74 6.71 -26.69
CA SER A 65 16.71 6.79 -27.73
C SER A 65 15.47 7.39 -27.07
N LEU A 66 14.83 8.35 -27.72
CA LEU A 66 13.61 9.00 -27.21
C LEU A 66 12.50 7.98 -26.95
N TRP A 67 12.54 6.84 -27.65
CA TRP A 67 11.69 5.67 -27.39
C TRP A 67 11.98 5.02 -26.05
N ALA A 68 13.25 4.87 -25.68
CA ALA A 68 13.63 4.35 -24.37
C ALA A 68 13.15 5.29 -23.26
N ASP A 69 13.24 6.60 -23.42
CA ASP A 69 12.80 7.58 -22.40
C ASP A 69 11.27 7.65 -22.24
N MET A 70 10.48 7.27 -23.24
CA MET A 70 9.01 7.22 -23.14
C MET A 70 8.49 5.88 -22.61
N VAL A 71 9.17 4.78 -22.96
CA VAL A 71 8.75 3.42 -22.60
C VAL A 71 9.31 2.98 -21.25
N LEU A 72 10.58 3.30 -20.94
CA LEU A 72 11.20 2.93 -19.66
C LEU A 72 10.51 3.48 -18.41
N PRO A 73 10.00 4.72 -18.33
CA PRO A 73 9.33 5.18 -17.12
C PRO A 73 7.97 4.51 -16.91
N THR A 74 7.28 4.11 -17.99
CA THR A 74 5.99 3.42 -17.91
C THR A 74 6.15 1.93 -17.56
N ILE A 75 7.24 1.30 -18.00
CA ILE A 75 7.52 -0.11 -17.69
C ILE A 75 8.36 -0.27 -16.41
N ARG A 76 9.10 0.76 -15.95
CA ARG A 76 9.84 0.74 -14.67
C ARG A 76 9.02 0.31 -13.45
N PRO A 77 7.77 0.77 -13.23
CA PRO A 77 6.97 0.27 -12.10
C PRO A 77 6.58 -1.21 -12.24
N PHE A 78 6.44 -1.71 -13.48
CA PHE A 78 6.18 -3.12 -13.78
C PHE A 78 7.42 -4.01 -13.65
N LEU A 79 8.63 -3.45 -13.79
CA LEU A 79 9.89 -4.16 -13.58
C LEU A 79 10.36 -4.19 -12.11
N THR A 80 9.52 -3.76 -11.17
CA THR A 80 9.82 -4.03 -9.75
C THR A 80 9.76 -5.54 -9.51
N GLN A 81 10.79 -6.10 -8.88
CA GLN A 81 10.98 -7.55 -8.67
C GLN A 81 9.70 -8.25 -8.14
N ARG A 82 8.92 -7.56 -7.30
CA ARG A 82 7.67 -8.09 -6.73
C ARG A 82 6.56 -8.31 -7.76
N TYR A 83 6.48 -7.48 -8.80
CA TYR A 83 5.43 -7.57 -9.82
C TYR A 83 5.74 -8.65 -10.87
N ALA A 84 7.03 -8.85 -11.18
CA ALA A 84 7.49 -9.93 -12.06
C ALA A 84 7.11 -11.31 -11.50
N PHE A 85 7.32 -11.55 -10.20
CA PHE A 85 6.92 -12.82 -9.58
C PHE A 85 5.40 -13.03 -9.60
N GLY A 86 4.61 -11.99 -9.32
CA GLY A 86 3.15 -12.11 -9.34
C GLY A 86 2.58 -12.44 -10.72
N THR A 87 3.08 -11.76 -11.76
CA THR A 87 2.66 -12.01 -13.15
C THR A 87 3.12 -13.36 -13.67
N LEU A 88 4.34 -13.80 -13.31
CA LEU A 88 4.86 -15.11 -13.69
C LEU A 88 4.06 -16.24 -13.02
N ILE A 89 3.73 -16.10 -11.73
CA ILE A 89 2.86 -17.05 -11.03
C ILE A 89 1.46 -17.08 -11.66
N MET A 90 0.86 -15.92 -11.96
CA MET A 90 -0.43 -15.87 -12.64
C MET A 90 -0.40 -16.49 -14.03
N LEU A 91 0.68 -16.29 -14.78
CA LEU A 91 0.86 -16.86 -16.11
C LEU A 91 1.01 -18.38 -16.04
N VAL A 92 1.80 -18.89 -15.09
CA VAL A 92 1.92 -20.34 -14.83
C VAL A 92 0.59 -20.92 -14.40
N PHE A 93 -0.14 -20.25 -13.52
CA PHE A 93 -1.46 -20.68 -13.08
C PHE A 93 -2.45 -20.72 -14.23
N PHE A 94 -2.44 -19.70 -15.08
CA PHE A 94 -3.27 -19.64 -16.28
C PHE A 94 -2.91 -20.74 -17.28
N ALA A 95 -1.61 -20.99 -17.50
CA ALA A 95 -1.15 -22.08 -18.35
C ALA A 95 -1.59 -23.46 -17.82
N LEU A 96 -1.52 -23.68 -16.50
CA LEU A 96 -2.03 -24.89 -15.86
C LEU A 96 -3.56 -25.00 -15.98
N MET A 97 -4.29 -23.88 -15.83
CA MET A 97 -5.75 -23.84 -15.97
C MET A 97 -6.16 -24.16 -17.42
N VAL A 98 -5.47 -23.61 -18.40
CA VAL A 98 -5.64 -23.95 -19.82
C VAL A 98 -5.23 -25.38 -20.10
N SER A 99 -4.19 -25.91 -19.46
CA SER A 99 -3.82 -27.33 -19.62
C SER A 99 -4.82 -28.29 -18.98
N MET A 100 -5.49 -27.89 -17.89
CA MET A 100 -6.42 -28.72 -17.13
C MET A 100 -7.85 -28.67 -17.68
N PHE A 101 -8.28 -27.51 -18.16
CA PHE A 101 -9.64 -27.28 -18.67
C PHE A 101 -9.71 -26.98 -20.16
N GLY A 102 -8.58 -26.69 -20.79
CA GLY A 102 -8.51 -26.42 -22.22
C GLY A 102 -8.47 -27.69 -23.06
N PRO A 103 -8.74 -27.56 -24.36
CA PRO A 103 -8.68 -28.68 -25.29
C PRO A 103 -7.25 -29.24 -25.32
N THR A 104 -7.09 -30.56 -25.26
CA THR A 104 -5.80 -31.24 -25.37
C THR A 104 -5.18 -30.98 -26.75
N PHE A 105 -4.37 -29.93 -26.85
CA PHE A 105 -3.62 -29.58 -28.06
C PHE A 105 -2.53 -30.60 -28.41
N SER A 106 -2.23 -31.53 -27.52
CA SER A 106 -1.21 -32.57 -27.67
C SER A 106 -1.51 -33.61 -28.77
N THR A 107 -2.72 -33.59 -29.37
CA THR A 107 -3.07 -34.43 -30.52
C THR A 107 -3.31 -33.65 -31.82
N MET A 108 -3.21 -32.32 -31.81
CA MET A 108 -3.30 -31.53 -33.04
C MET A 108 -1.98 -31.64 -33.79
N GLY A 109 -1.90 -32.56 -34.76
CA GLY A 109 -0.76 -32.66 -35.66
C GLY A 109 -0.60 -31.38 -36.48
N TYR A 110 0.62 -31.09 -36.94
CA TYR A 110 0.92 -29.90 -37.76
C TYR A 110 0.03 -29.75 -39.01
N SER A 111 -0.64 -30.82 -39.44
CA SER A 111 -1.60 -30.84 -40.54
C SER A 111 -2.98 -30.25 -40.20
N ASP A 112 -3.34 -30.11 -38.91
CA ASP A 112 -4.61 -29.53 -38.45
C ASP A 112 -4.56 -27.99 -38.30
N LEU A 113 -3.40 -27.38 -38.49
CA LEU A 113 -3.21 -25.92 -38.56
C LEU A 113 -3.63 -25.34 -39.92
N SER A 114 -4.51 -26.03 -40.67
CA SER A 114 -5.12 -25.44 -41.84
C SER A 114 -6.08 -24.32 -41.40
N PRO A 115 -6.04 -23.14 -42.04
CA PRO A 115 -6.87 -22.01 -41.64
C PRO A 115 -8.37 -22.32 -41.70
N SER A 116 -8.79 -23.29 -42.53
CA SER A 116 -10.16 -23.78 -42.58
C SER A 116 -10.56 -24.57 -41.32
N ASN A 117 -9.70 -25.48 -40.83
CA ASN A 117 -10.01 -26.29 -39.64
C ASN A 117 -9.99 -25.44 -38.36
N VAL A 118 -9.13 -24.41 -38.31
CA VAL A 118 -9.10 -23.45 -37.19
C VAL A 118 -10.39 -22.63 -37.13
N ALA A 119 -10.88 -22.15 -38.28
CA ALA A 119 -12.14 -21.40 -38.34
C ALA A 119 -13.33 -22.28 -37.92
N GLU A 120 -13.40 -23.53 -38.41
CA GLU A 120 -14.49 -24.43 -38.06
C GLU A 120 -14.47 -24.85 -36.58
N ASN A 121 -13.28 -25.06 -36.00
CA ASN A 121 -13.15 -25.30 -34.55
C ASN A 121 -13.47 -24.07 -33.70
N ALA A 122 -13.14 -22.87 -34.17
CA ALA A 122 -13.50 -21.63 -33.48
C ALA A 122 -15.02 -21.42 -33.45
N ASP A 123 -15.72 -21.73 -34.54
CA ASP A 123 -17.19 -21.65 -34.58
C ASP A 123 -17.82 -22.67 -33.63
N ARG A 124 -17.35 -23.92 -33.63
CA ARG A 124 -17.83 -24.96 -32.70
C ARG A 124 -17.58 -24.59 -31.23
N PHE A 125 -16.42 -24.01 -30.92
CA PHE A 125 -16.10 -23.55 -29.57
C PHE A 125 -16.99 -22.38 -29.14
N THR A 126 -17.23 -21.44 -30.04
CA THR A 126 -18.09 -20.28 -29.79
C THR A 126 -19.53 -20.72 -29.52
N ASP A 127 -20.05 -21.69 -30.29
CA ASP A 127 -21.37 -22.27 -30.07
C ASP A 127 -21.47 -23.03 -28.75
N GLN A 128 -20.44 -23.79 -28.37
CA GLN A 128 -20.40 -24.47 -27.06
C GLN A 128 -20.36 -23.47 -25.91
N ILE A 129 -19.57 -22.40 -26.02
CA ILE A 129 -19.54 -21.32 -25.02
C ILE A 129 -20.91 -20.67 -24.92
N ARG A 130 -21.55 -20.34 -26.05
CA ARG A 130 -22.86 -19.67 -26.07
C ARG A 130 -23.94 -20.53 -25.41
N LYS A 131 -23.94 -21.84 -25.68
CA LYS A 131 -24.83 -22.81 -25.03
C LYS A 131 -24.59 -22.90 -23.52
N LYS A 132 -23.33 -23.00 -23.08
CA LYS A 132 -22.99 -23.00 -21.64
C LYS A 132 -23.35 -21.69 -20.96
N TRP A 133 -23.15 -20.55 -21.62
CA TRP A 133 -23.53 -19.24 -21.11
C TRP A 133 -25.05 -19.10 -20.94
N ALA A 134 -25.83 -19.63 -21.88
CA ALA A 134 -27.27 -19.69 -21.75
C ALA A 134 -27.70 -20.53 -20.54
N GLN A 135 -27.05 -21.69 -20.30
CA GLN A 135 -27.30 -22.52 -19.13
C GLN A 135 -26.91 -21.80 -17.82
N VAL A 136 -25.78 -21.11 -17.77
CA VAL A 136 -25.37 -20.33 -16.59
C VAL A 136 -26.38 -19.23 -16.28
N LYS A 137 -26.90 -18.53 -17.30
CA LYS A 137 -27.96 -17.52 -17.09
C LYS A 137 -29.22 -18.13 -16.49
N THR A 138 -29.64 -19.31 -16.92
CA THR A 138 -30.79 -20.01 -16.33
C THR A 138 -30.55 -20.42 -14.88
N TYR A 139 -29.33 -20.87 -14.55
CA TYR A 139 -28.94 -21.17 -13.17
C TYR A 139 -28.92 -19.92 -12.29
N GLN A 140 -28.38 -18.81 -12.79
CA GLN A 140 -28.38 -17.53 -12.07
C GLN A 140 -29.80 -17.06 -11.76
N ALA A 141 -30.73 -17.17 -12.72
CA ALA A 141 -32.12 -16.81 -12.51
C ALA A 141 -32.76 -17.67 -11.40
N LYS A 142 -32.45 -18.97 -11.36
CA LYS A 142 -32.94 -19.89 -10.33
C LYS A 142 -32.36 -19.54 -8.94
N VAL A 143 -31.04 -19.33 -8.85
CA VAL A 143 -30.37 -18.95 -7.60
C VAL A 143 -30.85 -17.59 -7.10
N ALA A 144 -31.07 -16.62 -7.99
CA ALA A 144 -31.61 -15.32 -7.62
C ALA A 144 -33.04 -15.43 -7.05
N GLY A 145 -33.87 -16.33 -7.61
CA GLY A 145 -35.18 -16.64 -7.07
C GLY A 145 -35.11 -17.26 -5.67
N GLU A 146 -34.25 -18.25 -5.48
CA GLU A 146 -34.02 -18.90 -4.17
C GLU A 146 -33.45 -17.93 -3.13
N ALA A 147 -32.51 -17.06 -3.52
CA ALA A 147 -31.94 -16.04 -2.64
C ALA A 147 -32.97 -14.98 -2.22
N LYS A 148 -33.92 -14.63 -3.11
CA LYS A 148 -35.02 -13.72 -2.77
C LYS A 148 -35.94 -14.33 -1.71
N LEU A 149 -36.31 -15.60 -1.87
CA LEU A 149 -37.12 -16.34 -0.89
C LEU A 149 -36.39 -16.44 0.46
N MET A 150 -35.09 -16.73 0.45
CA MET A 150 -34.29 -16.78 1.68
C MET A 150 -34.19 -15.41 2.37
N LYS A 151 -34.09 -14.32 1.60
CA LYS A 151 -34.12 -12.96 2.14
C LYS A 151 -35.45 -12.69 2.85
N GLU A 152 -36.57 -13.04 2.24
CA GLU A 152 -37.90 -12.83 2.83
C GLU A 152 -38.07 -13.62 4.15
N ASP A 153 -37.59 -14.87 4.22
CA ASP A 153 -37.63 -15.67 5.45
C ASP A 153 -36.73 -15.10 6.57
N VAL A 154 -35.53 -14.64 6.22
CA VAL A 154 -34.60 -14.02 7.18
C VAL A 154 -35.16 -12.71 7.75
N TYR A 155 -35.76 -11.86 6.91
CA TYR A 155 -36.37 -10.61 7.36
C TYR A 155 -37.55 -10.86 8.30
N GLY A 156 -38.42 -11.83 7.98
CA GLY A 156 -39.54 -12.20 8.85
C GLY A 156 -39.06 -12.69 10.23
N ARG A 157 -37.99 -13.47 10.27
CA ARG A 157 -37.41 -13.96 11.52
C ARG A 157 -36.79 -12.83 12.35
N ILE A 158 -36.08 -11.90 11.71
CA ILE A 158 -35.50 -10.73 12.38
C ILE A 158 -36.59 -9.83 12.96
N ASP A 159 -37.65 -9.57 12.20
CA ASP A 159 -38.77 -8.74 12.63
C ASP A 159 -39.51 -9.35 13.83
N TYR A 160 -39.72 -10.66 13.83
CA TYR A 160 -40.27 -11.38 14.97
C TYR A 160 -39.45 -11.20 16.26
N TYR A 161 -38.12 -11.28 16.17
CA TYR A 161 -37.25 -11.08 17.34
C TYR A 161 -37.25 -9.64 17.84
N LEU A 162 -37.30 -8.66 16.92
CA LEU A 162 -37.42 -7.23 17.26
C LEU A 162 -38.72 -6.94 18.00
N ILE A 163 -39.85 -7.42 17.48
CA ILE A 163 -41.16 -7.25 18.13
C ILE A 163 -41.17 -7.90 19.51
N ASN A 164 -40.62 -9.10 19.66
CA ASN A 164 -40.57 -9.80 20.96
C ASN A 164 -39.68 -9.06 21.98
N LEU A 165 -38.54 -8.51 21.55
CA LEU A 165 -37.67 -7.69 22.40
C LEU A 165 -38.35 -6.38 22.82
N LEU A 166 -39.00 -5.69 21.88
CA LEU A 166 -39.75 -4.47 22.15
C LEU A 166 -40.89 -4.74 23.14
N PHE A 167 -41.67 -5.79 22.92
CA PHE A 167 -42.77 -6.18 23.81
C PHE A 167 -42.28 -6.52 25.21
N LYS A 168 -41.19 -7.28 25.32
CA LYS A 168 -40.56 -7.62 26.61
C LYS A 168 -40.09 -6.36 27.34
N SER A 169 -39.44 -5.43 26.64
CA SER A 169 -38.98 -4.17 27.22
C SER A 169 -40.15 -3.31 27.74
N TYR A 170 -41.24 -3.24 26.98
CA TYR A 170 -42.44 -2.49 27.34
C TYR A 170 -43.14 -3.08 28.57
N SER A 171 -43.34 -4.41 28.59
CA SER A 171 -43.95 -5.08 29.74
C SER A 171 -43.16 -4.88 31.03
N GLN A 172 -41.82 -4.86 30.93
CA GLN A 172 -40.94 -4.61 32.07
C GLN A 172 -41.01 -3.16 32.57
N SER A 173 -41.19 -2.18 31.68
CA SER A 173 -41.42 -0.79 32.11
C SER A 173 -42.75 -0.61 32.83
N VAL A 174 -43.84 -1.23 32.32
CA VAL A 174 -45.17 -1.15 32.95
C VAL A 174 -45.14 -1.76 34.36
N GLN A 175 -44.54 -2.95 34.52
CA GLN A 175 -44.41 -3.58 35.84
C GLN A 175 -43.60 -2.73 36.84
N LYS A 176 -42.55 -2.04 36.38
CA LYS A 176 -41.76 -1.14 37.24
C LYS A 176 -42.57 0.08 37.69
N GLU A 177 -43.42 0.64 36.82
CA GLU A 177 -44.31 1.74 37.20
C GLU A 177 -45.38 1.31 38.19
N GLU A 178 -45.98 0.13 38.01
CA GLU A 178 -46.95 -0.43 38.95
C GLU A 178 -46.33 -0.68 40.33
N GLN A 179 -45.12 -1.22 40.38
CA GLN A 179 -44.39 -1.42 41.64
C GLN A 179 -44.07 -0.09 42.35
N LYS A 180 -43.66 0.94 41.61
CA LYS A 180 -43.44 2.29 42.17
C LYS A 180 -44.73 2.86 42.77
N LYS A 181 -45.85 2.79 42.06
CA LYS A 181 -47.16 3.25 42.56
C LYS A 181 -47.58 2.50 43.84
N GLN A 182 -47.35 1.19 43.92
CA GLN A 182 -47.66 0.42 45.13
C GLN A 182 -46.75 0.78 46.32
N GLN A 183 -45.47 1.11 46.08
CA GLN A 183 -44.55 1.56 47.13
C GLN A 183 -44.89 2.97 47.64
N GLU A 184 -45.26 3.89 46.75
CA GLU A 184 -45.73 5.23 47.15
C GLU A 184 -47.02 5.15 47.97
N THR A 185 -47.93 4.22 47.64
CA THR A 185 -49.18 4.02 48.40
C THR A 185 -48.94 3.40 49.78
N LYS A 186 -47.90 2.56 49.95
CA LYS A 186 -47.52 1.98 51.25
C LYS A 186 -46.62 2.90 52.10
N GLY A 187 -45.98 3.90 51.49
CA GLY A 187 -45.02 4.79 52.14
C GLY A 187 -45.59 6.08 52.72
N GLN A 188 -46.92 6.28 52.73
CA GLN A 188 -47.55 7.48 53.29
C GLN A 188 -47.92 7.23 54.76
N PRO A 189 -47.10 7.66 55.76
CA PRO A 189 -47.49 7.59 57.16
C PRO A 189 -48.65 8.55 57.41
N ALA A 190 -49.69 8.04 58.09
CA ALA A 190 -50.81 8.82 58.58
C ALA A 190 -50.29 10.03 59.39
N THR A 191 -50.36 11.21 58.79
CA THR A 191 -50.17 12.47 59.49
C THR A 191 -51.29 12.62 60.50
N LYS A 192 -50.95 12.43 61.77
CA LYS A 192 -51.80 12.72 62.93
C LYS A 192 -52.40 14.13 62.79
N PRO A 193 -53.71 14.31 62.94
CA PRO A 193 -54.29 15.65 63.04
C PRO A 193 -53.88 16.27 64.38
N ALA A 194 -53.21 17.42 64.30
CA ALA A 194 -52.99 18.31 65.43
C ALA A 194 -54.30 19.06 65.70
N THR A 195 -54.91 18.81 66.85
CA THR A 195 -56.03 19.59 67.38
C THR A 195 -55.53 20.39 68.57
N ALA A 196 -55.39 21.70 68.38
CA ALA A 196 -55.41 22.74 69.42
C ALA A 196 -56.85 23.30 69.48
N PRO A 197 -57.32 24.01 70.52
CA PRO A 197 -56.61 24.76 71.56
C PRO A 197 -56.65 24.18 72.99
#